data_AF-A0A375G9H0-F1
#
_entry.id   AF-A0A375G9H0-F1
#
_cell.length_a   1.000
_cell.length_b   1.000
_cell.length_c   1.000
_cell.angle_alpha   90.00
_cell.angle_beta   90.00
_cell.angle_gamma   90.00
#
_symmetry.space_group_name_H-M   'P 1'
#
loop_
_entity.id
_entity.type
_entity.pdbx_description
1 polymer ?
#
loop_
_entity_poly.entity_id
_entity_poly.type
_entity_poly.pdbx_seq_one_letter_code
_entity_poly.pdbx_strand_id
1 'polypeptide(L)'
;MSLPCSSNIGGLWRPAGWLPLGFAHASDLSETRDLEVGIAQGRFVVPHVEVARDLALGALVYGIGTMLRPGAPADYPEQVILAVLRALGLNEAEAAALATAPLPQTHAPQGVIFERIGANPQPD
;
A
#
# COMPACT_ATOMS: atom_id res chain seq x y z
N MET A 1 -31.46 -13.39 16.79
CA MET A 1 -30.51 -12.74 17.72
C MET A 1 -29.34 -12.24 16.87
N SER A 2 -29.48 -11.06 16.28
CA SER A 2 -28.47 -10.44 15.41
C SER A 2 -27.80 -9.31 16.16
N LEU A 3 -26.49 -9.36 16.33
CA LEU A 3 -25.71 -8.23 16.82
C LEU A 3 -25.58 -7.19 15.69
N PRO A 4 -25.75 -5.88 15.98
CA PRO A 4 -25.42 -4.85 15.01
C PRO A 4 -23.89 -4.74 14.89
N CYS A 5 -23.37 -5.07 13.72
CA CYS A 5 -21.98 -4.82 13.33
C CYS A 5 -21.80 -3.31 13.09
N SER A 6 -21.73 -2.53 14.17
CA SER A 6 -21.34 -1.12 14.12
C SER A 6 -20.11 -0.96 15.00
N SER A 7 -18.94 -1.27 14.44
CA SER A 7 -17.66 -0.82 14.97
C SER A 7 -17.07 0.13 13.94
N ASN A 8 -17.18 1.40 14.28
CA ASN A 8 -16.64 2.53 13.54
C ASN A 8 -15.10 2.48 13.55
N ILE A 9 -14.50 1.66 12.67
CA ILE A 9 -13.05 1.53 12.48
C ILE A 9 -12.39 2.88 12.13
N GLY A 10 -13.15 3.84 11.59
CA GLY A 10 -12.69 5.19 11.30
C GLY A 10 -12.16 5.95 12.54
N GLY A 11 -12.57 5.57 13.74
CA GLY A 11 -12.06 6.16 14.99
C GLY A 11 -10.64 5.71 15.38
N LEU A 12 -10.18 4.56 14.87
CA LEU A 12 -8.90 3.95 15.26
C LEU A 12 -7.69 4.81 14.88
N TRP A 13 -7.85 5.68 13.88
CA TRP A 13 -6.75 6.42 13.25
C TRP A 13 -6.65 7.88 13.70
N ARG A 14 -7.62 8.39 14.47
CA ARG A 14 -7.63 9.78 14.96
C ARG A 14 -6.47 10.15 15.91
N PRO A 15 -5.94 9.27 16.78
CA PRO A 15 -4.92 9.67 17.76
C PRO A 15 -3.53 9.92 17.16
N ALA A 16 -3.23 9.37 15.98
CA ALA A 16 -1.86 9.31 15.48
C ALA A 16 -1.43 10.53 14.65
N GLY A 17 -2.32 11.52 14.40
CA GLY A 17 -1.96 12.87 13.89
C GLY A 17 -1.31 12.96 12.50
N TRP A 18 -1.01 11.82 11.89
CA TRP A 18 -0.19 11.59 10.70
C TRP A 18 -0.93 11.51 9.36
N LEU A 19 -2.27 11.57 9.35
CA LEU A 19 -3.06 11.51 8.10
C LEU A 19 -3.83 12.82 7.90
N PRO A 20 -3.28 13.82 7.19
CA PRO A 20 -4.18 14.72 6.48
C PRO A 20 -4.94 13.85 5.48
N LEU A 21 -6.27 13.98 5.46
CA LEU A 21 -7.22 13.27 4.60
C LEU A 21 -6.90 13.36 3.07
N GLY A 22 -5.82 14.03 2.67
CA GLY A 22 -5.37 14.21 1.29
C GLY A 22 -4.39 13.16 0.75
N PHE A 23 -3.74 12.31 1.56
CA PHE A 23 -2.85 11.25 1.03
C PHE A 23 -3.60 10.07 0.41
N ALA A 24 -4.84 9.81 0.83
CA ALA A 24 -5.64 8.70 0.29
C ALA A 24 -6.11 8.99 -1.15
N HIS A 25 -6.59 10.20 -1.45
CA HIS A 25 -7.34 10.44 -2.70
C HIS A 25 -6.53 10.34 -4.01
N ALA A 26 -5.22 10.58 -3.99
CA ALA A 26 -4.40 10.50 -5.21
C ALA A 26 -3.94 9.06 -5.53
N SER A 27 -3.60 8.28 -4.50
CA SER A 27 -3.24 6.85 -4.64
C SER A 27 -4.46 5.98 -4.93
N ASP A 28 -5.65 6.41 -4.48
CA ASP A 28 -6.90 5.67 -4.58
C ASP A 28 -7.27 5.25 -6.00
N LEU A 29 -6.99 6.07 -7.01
CA LEU A 29 -7.46 5.80 -8.37
C LEU A 29 -6.64 4.72 -9.09
N SER A 30 -5.33 4.65 -8.84
CA SER A 30 -4.48 3.63 -9.47
C SER A 30 -4.50 2.31 -8.71
N GLU A 31 -4.49 2.32 -7.37
CA GLU A 31 -4.53 1.08 -6.58
C GLU A 31 -5.87 0.37 -6.72
N THR A 32 -6.99 1.11 -6.64
CA THR A 32 -8.32 0.48 -6.76
C THR A 32 -8.48 -0.22 -8.10
N ARG A 33 -8.01 0.41 -9.20
CA ARG A 33 -8.05 -0.20 -10.54
C ARG A 33 -7.27 -1.52 -10.59
N ASP A 34 -6.06 -1.56 -10.03
CA ASP A 34 -5.21 -2.75 -10.09
C ASP A 34 -5.80 -3.90 -9.25
N LEU A 35 -6.46 -3.56 -8.14
CA LEU A 35 -7.23 -4.50 -7.32
C LEU A 35 -8.47 -5.03 -8.05
N GLU A 36 -9.23 -4.17 -8.72
CA GLU A 36 -10.39 -4.57 -9.55
C GLU A 36 -9.98 -5.55 -10.65
N VAL A 37 -8.87 -5.27 -11.34
CA VAL A 37 -8.33 -6.17 -12.37
C VAL A 37 -7.94 -7.52 -11.76
N GLY A 38 -7.25 -7.53 -10.62
CA GLY A 38 -6.87 -8.78 -9.96
C GLY A 38 -8.06 -9.61 -9.46
N ILE A 39 -9.13 -8.95 -8.99
CA ILE A 39 -10.38 -9.60 -8.62
C ILE A 39 -11.08 -10.16 -9.86
N ALA A 40 -11.21 -9.37 -10.93
CA ALA A 40 -11.86 -9.80 -12.18
C ALA A 40 -11.14 -10.99 -12.83
N GLN A 41 -9.82 -11.10 -12.66
CA GLN A 41 -9.02 -12.24 -13.10
C GLN A 41 -9.08 -13.45 -12.16
N GLY A 42 -9.78 -13.36 -11.03
CA GLY A 42 -9.85 -14.41 -10.02
C GLY A 42 -8.54 -14.65 -9.27
N ARG A 43 -7.58 -13.71 -9.35
CA ARG A 43 -6.30 -13.78 -8.62
C ARG A 43 -6.45 -13.37 -7.16
N PHE A 44 -7.32 -12.38 -6.91
CA PHE A 44 -7.66 -11.96 -5.56
C PHE A 44 -9.03 -12.51 -5.16
N VAL A 45 -9.09 -13.16 -4.00
CA VAL A 45 -10.28 -13.79 -3.42
C VAL A 45 -10.71 -12.96 -2.21
N VAL A 46 -11.39 -11.85 -2.48
CA VAL A 46 -11.86 -10.90 -1.47
C VAL A 46 -13.34 -10.57 -1.70
N PRO A 47 -14.12 -10.26 -0.64
CA PRO A 47 -15.56 -9.97 -0.78
C PRO A 47 -15.85 -8.68 -1.56
N HIS A 48 -15.02 -7.66 -1.38
CA HIS A 48 -15.18 -6.31 -1.93
C HIS A 48 -13.82 -5.66 -2.20
N VAL A 49 -13.73 -4.81 -3.23
CA VAL A 49 -12.48 -4.12 -3.59
C VAL A 49 -12.01 -3.16 -2.48
N GLU A 50 -12.94 -2.56 -1.76
CA GLU A 50 -12.68 -1.67 -0.63
C GLU A 50 -11.95 -2.40 0.50
N VAL A 51 -12.25 -3.68 0.72
CA VAL A 51 -11.55 -4.50 1.73
C VAL A 51 -10.10 -4.74 1.31
N ALA A 52 -9.87 -5.05 0.03
CA ALA A 52 -8.51 -5.22 -0.49
C ALA A 52 -7.71 -3.92 -0.42
N ARG A 53 -8.34 -2.79 -0.74
CA ARG A 53 -7.74 -1.46 -0.66
C ARG A 53 -7.37 -1.11 0.78
N ASP A 54 -8.27 -1.30 1.73
CA ASP A 54 -8.03 -0.98 3.13
C ASP A 54 -6.90 -1.84 3.72
N LEU A 55 -6.80 -3.11 3.32
CA LEU A 55 -5.70 -3.99 3.71
C LEU A 55 -4.35 -3.51 3.15
N ALA A 56 -4.29 -3.23 1.85
CA ALA A 56 -3.07 -2.79 1.18
C ALA A 56 -2.61 -1.41 1.69
N LEU A 57 -3.51 -0.42 1.71
CA LEU A 57 -3.21 0.95 2.12
C LEU A 57 -2.85 1.02 3.61
N GLY A 58 -3.58 0.28 4.46
CA GLY A 58 -3.27 0.21 5.89
C GLY A 58 -1.88 -0.37 6.15
N ALA A 59 -1.53 -1.45 5.45
CA ALA A 59 -0.20 -2.07 5.52
C ALA A 59 0.90 -1.13 4.99
N LEU A 60 0.65 -0.40 3.92
CA LEU A 60 1.59 0.58 3.36
C LEU A 60 1.88 1.71 4.36
N VAL A 61 0.82 2.36 4.88
CA VAL A 61 0.94 3.52 5.79
C VAL A 61 1.66 3.15 7.09
N TYR A 62 1.25 2.06 7.75
CA TYR A 62 1.95 1.58 8.95
C TYR A 62 3.32 0.97 8.65
N GLY A 63 3.48 0.37 7.47
CA GLY A 63 4.70 -0.26 7.03
C GLY A 63 5.84 0.73 6.92
N ILE A 64 5.61 1.88 6.27
CA ILE A 64 6.57 2.98 6.19
C ILE A 64 6.99 3.44 7.59
N GLY A 65 6.01 3.71 8.47
CA GLY A 65 6.29 4.11 9.84
C GLY A 65 7.10 3.07 10.62
N THR A 66 6.94 1.78 10.30
CA THR A 66 7.70 0.69 10.92
C THR A 66 9.14 0.64 10.42
N MET A 67 9.36 0.75 9.11
CA MET A 67 10.70 0.75 8.50
C MET A 67 11.57 1.91 8.99
N LEU A 68 10.95 3.03 9.37
CA LEU A 68 11.65 4.21 9.89
C LEU A 68 12.05 4.09 11.37
N ARG A 69 11.59 3.06 12.09
CA ARG A 69 11.97 2.86 13.50
C ARG A 69 13.36 2.22 13.61
N PRO A 70 14.14 2.56 14.66
CA PRO A 70 15.38 1.85 14.96
C PRO A 70 15.13 0.35 15.14
N GLY A 71 15.95 -0.48 14.48
CA GLY A 71 15.87 -1.94 14.59
C GLY A 71 14.78 -2.59 13.73
N ALA A 72 14.22 -1.89 12.74
CA ALA A 72 13.35 -2.51 11.74
C ALA A 72 14.11 -3.63 10.99
N PRO A 73 13.49 -4.81 10.77
CA PRO A 73 14.10 -5.87 9.97
C PRO A 73 14.40 -5.38 8.54
N ALA A 74 15.52 -5.83 7.98
CA ALA A 74 15.94 -5.44 6.63
C ALA A 74 15.00 -5.97 5.54
N ASP A 75 14.36 -7.11 5.80
CA ASP A 75 13.41 -7.82 4.95
C ASP A 75 11.94 -7.53 5.32
N TYR A 76 11.71 -6.51 6.16
CA TYR A 76 10.36 -6.10 6.55
C TYR A 76 9.44 -5.78 5.35
N PRO A 77 9.88 -5.08 4.28
CA PRO A 77 9.04 -4.84 3.11
C PRO A 77 8.49 -6.14 2.50
N GLU A 78 9.36 -7.12 2.31
CA GLU A 78 9.04 -8.42 1.72
C GLU A 78 8.07 -9.19 2.61
N GLN A 79 8.28 -9.17 3.94
CA GLN A 79 7.37 -9.80 4.90
C GLN A 79 5.97 -9.18 4.88
N VAL A 80 5.88 -7.84 4.79
CA VAL A 80 4.59 -7.14 4.72
C VAL A 80 3.87 -7.46 3.40
N ILE A 81 4.58 -7.41 2.26
CA ILE A 81 3.97 -7.73 0.97
C ILE A 81 3.51 -9.19 0.91
N LEU A 82 4.29 -10.13 1.43
CA LEU A 82 3.88 -11.53 1.55
C LEU A 82 2.57 -11.65 2.34
N ALA A 83 2.47 -10.99 3.50
CA ALA A 83 1.28 -11.02 4.33
C ALA A 83 0.06 -10.42 3.62
N VAL A 84 0.22 -9.28 2.93
CA VAL A 84 -0.85 -8.62 2.17
C VAL A 84 -1.33 -9.52 1.03
N LEU A 85 -0.42 -10.05 0.21
CA LEU A 85 -0.77 -10.90 -0.93
C LEU A 85 -1.54 -12.16 -0.50
N ARG A 86 -1.11 -12.79 0.60
CA ARG A 86 -1.84 -13.91 1.20
C ARG A 86 -3.23 -13.52 1.71
N ALA A 87 -3.35 -12.35 2.34
CA ALA A 87 -4.63 -11.84 2.81
C ALA A 87 -5.60 -11.55 1.64
N LEU A 88 -5.06 -11.18 0.48
CA LEU A 88 -5.82 -11.01 -0.76
C LEU A 88 -6.20 -12.35 -1.44
N GLY A 89 -5.73 -13.49 -0.92
CA GLY A 89 -6.11 -14.82 -1.40
C GLY A 89 -5.08 -15.53 -2.27
N LEU A 90 -3.86 -15.00 -2.42
CA LEU A 90 -2.79 -15.72 -3.09
C LEU A 90 -2.31 -16.90 -2.24
N ASN A 91 -1.91 -17.98 -2.92
CA ASN A 91 -1.25 -19.09 -2.26
C ASN A 91 0.17 -18.70 -1.79
N GLU A 92 0.71 -19.45 -0.84
CA GLU A 92 2.01 -19.18 -0.23
C GLU A 92 3.15 -19.07 -1.24
N ALA A 93 3.24 -20.03 -2.17
CA ALA A 93 4.36 -20.10 -3.09
C ALA A 93 4.38 -18.91 -4.06
N GLU A 94 3.21 -18.54 -4.59
CA GLU A 94 3.06 -17.39 -5.48
C GLU A 94 3.29 -16.07 -4.72
N ALA A 95 2.71 -15.92 -3.53
CA ALA A 95 2.88 -14.72 -2.71
C ALA A 95 4.34 -14.50 -2.32
N ALA A 96 5.07 -15.56 -1.94
CA ALA A 96 6.49 -15.48 -1.61
C ALA A 96 7.33 -15.11 -2.84
N ALA A 97 7.06 -15.72 -4.00
CA ALA A 97 7.78 -15.41 -5.23
C ALA A 97 7.59 -13.94 -5.64
N LEU A 98 6.37 -13.40 -5.52
CA LEU A 98 6.07 -12.00 -5.83
C LEU A 98 6.66 -11.04 -4.80
N ALA A 99 6.62 -11.37 -3.51
CA ALA A 99 7.15 -10.53 -2.45
C ALA A 99 8.66 -10.29 -2.57
N THR A 100 9.40 -11.26 -3.11
CA THR A 100 10.85 -11.17 -3.31
C THR A 100 11.26 -10.91 -4.77
N ALA A 101 10.29 -10.65 -5.65
CA ALA A 101 10.59 -10.42 -7.06
C ALA A 101 11.40 -9.12 -7.24
N PRO A 102 12.43 -9.11 -8.12
CA PRO A 102 13.14 -7.88 -8.43
C PRO A 102 12.18 -6.79 -8.90
N LEU A 103 12.18 -5.64 -8.23
CA LEU A 103 11.38 -4.51 -8.65
C LEU A 103 11.86 -3.99 -10.00
N PRO A 104 10.94 -3.65 -10.93
CA PRO A 104 11.32 -3.03 -12.18
C PRO A 104 12.02 -1.68 -11.92
N GLN A 105 13.00 -1.34 -12.75
CA GLN A 105 13.68 -0.05 -12.64
C GLN A 105 12.67 1.09 -12.83
N THR A 106 12.53 1.94 -11.83
CA THR A 106 11.72 3.15 -11.94
C THR A 106 12.52 4.21 -12.68
N HIS A 107 11.93 4.79 -13.74
CA HIS A 107 12.51 5.95 -14.39
C HIS A 107 12.35 7.19 -13.49
N ALA A 108 13.26 8.15 -13.65
CA ALA A 108 13.11 9.44 -13.00
C ALA A 108 11.73 10.04 -13.35
N PRO A 109 11.03 10.65 -12.37
CA PRO A 109 9.72 11.24 -12.62
C PRO A 109 9.84 12.30 -13.72
N GLN A 110 8.99 12.17 -14.73
CA GLN A 110 9.00 13.03 -15.92
C GLN A 110 8.01 14.18 -15.76
N GLY A 111 8.29 15.31 -16.42
CA GLY A 111 7.36 16.43 -16.54
C GLY A 111 7.93 17.77 -16.09
N VAL A 112 7.22 18.84 -16.49
CA VAL A 112 7.67 20.24 -16.39
C VAL A 112 8.07 20.71 -14.98
N ILE A 113 7.50 20.11 -13.92
CA ILE A 113 7.87 20.41 -12.54
C ILE A 113 9.23 19.80 -12.20
N PHE A 114 9.42 18.52 -12.51
CA PHE A 114 10.65 17.78 -12.21
C PHE A 114 11.82 18.25 -13.07
N GLU A 115 11.57 18.63 -14.32
CA GLU A 115 12.57 19.24 -15.22
C GLU A 115 13.06 20.60 -14.71
N ARG A 116 12.16 21.44 -14.18
CA ARG A 116 12.54 22.74 -13.59
C ARG A 116 13.35 22.60 -12.30
N ILE A 117 13.02 21.63 -11.46
CA ILE A 117 13.74 21.41 -10.19
C ILE A 117 15.12 20.80 -10.47
N GLY A 118 15.22 19.84 -11.40
CA GLY A 118 16.51 19.25 -11.78
C GLY A 118 17.48 20.23 -12.47
N ALA A 119 16.96 21.31 -13.07
CA ALA A 119 17.76 22.35 -13.69
C ALA A 119 18.23 23.44 -12.71
N ASN A 120 17.81 23.41 -11.44
CA ASN A 120 18.27 24.37 -10.43
C ASN A 120 19.41 23.74 -9.61
N PRO A 121 20.68 24.17 -9.78
CA PRO A 121 21.77 23.65 -8.97
C PRO A 121 21.52 24.04 -7.51
N GLN A 122 21.76 23.12 -6.59
CA GLN A 122 21.76 23.42 -5.16
C GLN A 122 22.84 24.50 -4.90
N PRO A 123 22.53 25.66 -4.29
CA PRO A 123 23.56 26.60 -3.89
C PRO A 123 24.37 25.97 -2.75
N ASP A 124 25.69 26.15 -2.81
CA ASP A 124 26.73 25.60 -1.92
C ASP A 124 26.45 25.79 -0.42
#